data_AF-A0A7W2EQC8-F1
#
_entry.id   AF-A0A7W2EQC8-F1
#
_cell.length_a   1.000
_cell.length_b   1.000
_cell.length_c   1.000
_cell.angle_alpha   90.00
_cell.angle_beta   90.00
_cell.angle_gamma   90.00
#
_symmetry.space_group_name_H-M   'P 1'
#
loop_
_entity.id
_entity.type
_entity.pdbx_description
1 polymer ?
#
loop_
_entity_poly.entity_id
_entity_poly.type
_entity_poly.pdbx_seq_one_letter_code
_entity_poly.pdbx_strand_id
1 'polypeptide(L)'
;MTDTHKTRLKPTCREVHRLVSEGMDRDLSLVERTRMRLHLMVCDACTRFNGQMALLRQAMRGFPLDMDAPPGPANPSNPTNPNDKDGRP
;
A
#
# COMPACT_ATOMS: atom_id res chain seq x y z
N MET A 1 -22.92 24.44 -0.06
CA MET A 1 -22.05 23.83 0.98
C MET A 1 -20.61 24.07 0.56
N THR A 2 -20.07 25.23 0.92
CA THR A 2 -18.76 25.72 0.52
C THR A 2 -17.72 25.32 1.56
N ASP A 3 -16.85 24.36 1.24
CA ASP A 3 -15.70 24.04 2.09
C ASP A 3 -14.45 24.78 1.59
N THR A 4 -14.08 25.77 2.37
CA THR A 4 -12.90 26.64 2.22
C THR A 4 -11.63 25.84 2.51
N HIS A 5 -11.15 25.05 1.55
CA HIS A 5 -9.88 24.33 1.62
C HIS A 5 -8.66 25.24 1.40
N LYS A 6 -8.50 26.30 2.20
CA LYS A 6 -7.38 27.25 2.09
C LYS A 6 -6.66 27.43 3.42
N THR A 7 -6.04 26.37 3.97
CA THR A 7 -4.88 26.52 4.86
C THR A 7 -4.03 25.24 4.89
N ARG A 8 -2.81 25.30 4.34
CA ARG A 8 -1.86 24.18 4.22
C ARG A 8 -1.29 23.69 5.56
N LEU A 9 -2.07 23.02 6.41
CA LEU A 9 -1.48 22.33 7.57
C LEU A 9 -2.25 21.07 8.03
N LYS A 10 -3.57 21.04 7.85
CA LYS A 10 -4.39 19.87 8.19
C LYS A 10 -4.95 19.23 6.92
N PRO A 11 -4.64 17.95 6.64
CA PRO A 11 -5.18 17.28 5.47
C PRO A 11 -6.69 17.09 5.62
N THR A 12 -7.40 17.25 4.51
CA THR A 12 -8.87 17.16 4.45
C THR A 12 -9.27 15.71 4.14
N CYS A 13 -10.52 15.32 4.41
CA CYS A 13 -10.97 13.95 4.11
C CYS A 13 -10.72 13.57 2.63
N ARG A 14 -10.92 14.51 1.70
CA ARG A 14 -10.64 14.31 0.27
C ARG A 14 -9.16 14.06 -0.01
N GLU A 15 -8.29 14.84 0.62
CA GLU A 15 -6.84 14.67 0.49
C GLU A 15 -6.38 13.33 1.08
N VAL A 16 -6.95 12.92 2.22
CA VAL A 16 -6.66 11.64 2.85
C VAL A 16 -7.14 10.46 2.00
N HIS A 17 -8.34 10.53 1.43
CA HIS A 17 -8.81 9.51 0.49
C HIS A 17 -7.87 9.36 -0.70
N ARG A 18 -7.39 10.48 -1.25
CA ARG A 18 -6.40 10.49 -2.32
C ARG A 18 -5.09 9.86 -1.88
N LEU A 19 -4.56 10.24 -0.71
CA LEU A 19 -3.32 9.64 -0.17
C LEU A 19 -3.46 8.15 0.11
N VAL A 20 -4.60 7.70 0.64
CA VAL A 20 -4.89 6.27 0.85
C VAL A 20 -4.87 5.53 -0.50
N SER A 21 -5.49 6.09 -1.54
CA SER A 21 -5.48 5.51 -2.88
C SER A 21 -4.07 5.47 -3.46
N GLU A 22 -3.35 6.61 -3.42
CA GLU A 22 -1.98 6.69 -3.91
C GLU A 22 -1.05 5.75 -3.15
N GLY A 23 -1.28 5.52 -1.84
CA GLY A 23 -0.53 4.56 -1.03
C GLY A 23 -0.76 3.10 -1.42
N MET A 24 -1.77 2.80 -2.23
CA MET A 24 -1.92 1.48 -2.85
C MET A 24 -1.06 1.36 -4.12
N ASP A 25 -0.96 2.42 -4.92
CA ASP A 25 -0.28 2.37 -6.22
C ASP A 25 1.22 2.66 -6.10
N ARG A 26 1.60 3.56 -5.20
CA ARG A 26 2.97 4.02 -4.98
C ARG A 26 3.32 4.08 -3.49
N ASP A 27 4.61 4.15 -3.21
CA ASP A 27 5.05 4.52 -1.88
C ASP A 27 4.79 6.01 -1.62
N LEU A 28 4.13 6.29 -0.50
CA LEU A 28 4.01 7.63 0.05
C LEU A 28 5.30 8.05 0.75
N SER A 29 5.66 9.31 0.61
CA SER A 29 6.72 9.92 1.42
C SER A 29 6.36 9.87 2.92
N LEU A 30 7.37 9.95 3.79
CA LEU A 30 7.15 9.93 5.24
C LEU A 30 6.22 11.05 5.71
N VAL A 31 6.26 12.22 5.06
CA VAL A 31 5.41 13.37 5.38
C VAL A 31 3.95 13.10 4.99
N GLU A 32 3.70 12.60 3.78
CA GLU A 32 2.37 12.23 3.29
C GLU A 32 1.74 11.16 4.19
N ARG A 33 2.51 10.11 4.50
CA ARG A 33 2.08 9.01 5.36
C ARG A 33 1.72 9.48 6.77
N THR A 34 2.52 10.39 7.33
CA THR A 34 2.28 10.93 8.68
C THR A 34 1.02 11.79 8.70
N ARG A 35 0.85 12.70 7.73
CA ARG A 35 -0.35 13.53 7.60
C ARG A 35 -1.62 12.69 7.46
N MET A 36 -1.58 11.70 6.60
CA MET A 36 -2.68 10.74 6.41
C MET A 36 -3.03 10.05 7.74
N ARG A 37 -2.04 9.45 8.42
CA ARG A 37 -2.25 8.73 9.69
C ARG A 37 -2.84 9.61 10.80
N LEU A 38 -2.37 10.85 10.93
CA LEU A 38 -2.91 11.79 11.91
C LEU A 38 -4.39 12.07 11.70
N HIS A 39 -4.84 12.16 10.44
CA HIS A 39 -6.26 12.36 10.14
C HIS A 39 -7.10 11.10 10.40
N LEU A 40 -6.56 9.91 10.10
CA LEU A 40 -7.23 8.65 10.42
C LEU A 40 -7.53 8.53 11.93
N MET A 41 -6.61 8.99 12.79
CA MET A 41 -6.81 8.95 14.25
C MET A 41 -7.99 9.80 14.75
N VAL A 42 -8.45 10.79 13.97
CA VAL A 42 -9.52 11.73 14.39
C VAL A 42 -10.79 11.61 13.57
N CYS A 43 -10.78 10.79 12.51
CA CYS A 43 -11.91 10.65 11.59
C CYS A 43 -12.22 9.18 11.29
N ASP A 44 -13.29 8.67 11.91
CA ASP A 44 -13.74 7.29 11.76
C ASP A 44 -14.08 6.92 10.31
N ALA A 45 -14.68 7.86 9.57
CA ALA A 45 -15.03 7.66 8.17
C ALA A 45 -13.79 7.34 7.31
N CYS A 46 -12.72 8.13 7.48
CA CYS A 46 -11.47 7.90 6.76
C CYS A 46 -10.76 6.61 7.24
N THR A 47 -10.84 6.28 8.52
CA THR A 47 -10.29 5.02 9.06
C THR A 47 -10.99 3.80 8.46
N ARG A 48 -12.32 3.83 8.38
CA ARG A 48 -13.09 2.77 7.73
C ARG A 48 -12.74 2.64 6.25
N PHE A 49 -12.62 3.76 5.53
CA PHE A 49 -12.21 3.76 4.12
C PHE A 49 -10.83 3.14 3.93
N ASN A 50 -9.84 3.51 4.76
CA ASN A 50 -8.51 2.92 4.73
C ASN A 50 -8.55 1.40 4.97
N GLY A 51 -9.40 0.93 5.89
CA GLY A 51 -9.62 -0.50 6.12
C GLY A 51 -10.21 -1.24 4.92
N GLN A 52 -11.18 -0.62 4.22
CA GLN A 52 -11.76 -1.18 2.99
C GLN A 52 -10.71 -1.33 1.88
N MET A 53 -9.85 -0.33 1.70
CA MET A 53 -8.77 -0.36 0.72
C MET A 53 -7.71 -1.42 1.06
N ALA A 54 -7.37 -1.57 2.34
CA ALA A 54 -6.47 -2.62 2.79
C ALA A 54 -7.03 -4.03 2.52
N LEU A 55 -8.33 -4.24 2.77
CA LEU A 55 -9.02 -5.49 2.45
C LEU A 55 -8.97 -5.79 0.95
N LEU A 56 -9.24 -4.80 0.10
CA LEU A 56 -9.16 -4.95 -1.35
C LEU A 56 -7.74 -5.36 -1.78
N ARG A 57 -6.71 -4.68 -1.27
CA ARG A 57 -5.31 -5.00 -1.56
C ARG A 57 -4.95 -6.43 -1.12
N GLN A 58 -5.44 -6.87 0.04
CA GLN A 58 -5.19 -8.22 0.53
C GLN A 58 -5.87 -9.26 -0.36
N ALA A 59 -7.11 -9.03 -0.77
CA ALA A 59 -7.84 -9.91 -1.69
C ALA A 59 -7.10 -10.04 -3.03
N MET A 60 -6.61 -8.94 -3.60
CA MET A 60 -5.84 -8.94 -4.85
C MET A 60 -4.50 -9.69 -4.72
N ARG A 61 -3.81 -9.59 -3.56
CA ARG A 61 -2.57 -10.35 -3.31
C ARG A 61 -2.80 -11.84 -3.09
N GLY A 62 -3.99 -12.22 -2.64
CA GLY A 62 -4.39 -13.61 -2.42
C GLY A 62 -4.85 -14.33 -3.68
N PHE A 63 -4.92 -13.65 -4.83
CA PHE A 63 -5.18 -14.28 -6.12
C PHE A 63 -3.84 -14.66 -6.78
N PRO A 64 -3.44 -15.95 -6.77
CA PRO A 64 -2.44 -16.44 -7.72
C PRO A 64 -2.92 -16.15 -9.15
N LEU A 65 -2.26 -15.22 -9.84
CA LEU A 65 -2.36 -15.09 -11.30
C LEU A 65 -1.42 -16.10 -11.98
N ASP A 66 -1.28 -17.30 -11.42
CA ASP A 66 -0.71 -18.48 -12.05
C ASP A 66 -1.83 -19.41 -12.51
N MET A 67 -2.49 -18.99 -13.57
CA MET A 67 -2.85 -19.93 -14.62
C MET A 67 -1.96 -19.57 -15.81
N ASP A 68 -0.80 -20.23 -15.88
CA ASP A 68 0.08 -20.31 -17.05
C ASP A 68 0.88 -19.06 -17.52
N ALA A 69 1.62 -18.40 -16.63
CA ALA A 69 2.66 -17.43 -17.06
C ALA A 69 4.08 -18.05 -17.02
N PRO A 70 4.79 -18.19 -18.15
CA PRO A 70 6.16 -18.73 -18.17
C PRO A 70 7.15 -17.81 -17.44
N PRO A 71 8.25 -18.36 -16.86
CA PRO A 71 9.21 -17.59 -16.10
C PRO A 71 9.82 -16.48 -16.95
N GLY A 72 9.64 -15.22 -16.51
CA GLY A 72 10.32 -14.06 -17.10
C GLY A 72 11.84 -14.21 -17.02
N PRO A 73 12.60 -13.53 -17.89
CA PRO A 73 14.03 -13.78 -18.04
C PRO A 73 14.78 -13.55 -16.72
N ALA A 74 15.65 -14.51 -16.39
CA ALA A 74 16.47 -14.52 -15.19
C ALA A 74 17.24 -13.19 -15.01
N ASN A 75 17.05 -12.54 -13.86
CA ASN A 75 17.88 -11.42 -13.47
C ASN A 75 19.22 -11.95 -12.93
N PRO A 76 20.37 -11.68 -13.59
CA PRO A 76 21.68 -12.18 -13.17
C PRO A 76 22.18 -11.60 -11.82
N SER A 77 21.42 -10.67 -11.21
CA SER A 77 21.76 -10.04 -9.93
C SER A 77 21.41 -10.88 -8.70
N ASN A 78 20.75 -12.04 -8.86
CA ASN A 78 20.41 -12.91 -7.74
C ASN A 78 21.29 -14.18 -7.77
N PRO A 79 22.51 -14.14 -7.21
CA PRO A 79 23.27 -15.37 -7.05
C PRO A 79 22.53 -16.25 -6.05
N THR A 80 21.98 -17.37 -6.53
CA THR A 80 21.48 -18.46 -5.71
C THR A 80 22.54 -18.82 -4.67
N ASN A 81 22.15 -18.83 -3.38
CA ASN A 81 23.02 -19.12 -2.26
C ASN A 81 23.58 -20.56 -2.39
N PRO A 82 24.90 -20.77 -2.45
CA PRO A 82 25.50 -22.10 -2.61
C PRO A 82 25.37 -23.02 -1.39
N ASN A 83 24.74 -22.57 -0.30
CA ASN A 83 24.73 -23.26 0.99
C ASN A 83 23.42 -24.00 1.34
N ASP A 84 22.58 -24.36 0.36
CA ASP A 84 21.56 -25.39 0.57
C ASP A 84 22.24 -26.77 0.63
N LYS A 85 22.96 -26.99 1.73
CA LYS A 85 23.48 -28.28 2.16
C LYS A 85 22.77 -28.61 3.47
N ASP A 86 22.26 -29.84 3.50
CA ASP A 86 21.91 -30.60 4.70
C ASP A 86 20.54 -30.23 5.31
N GLY A 87 19.63 -31.15 5.60
CA GLY A 87 19.73 -32.58 5.64
C GLY A 87 18.34 -33.16 5.91
N ARG A 88 18.03 -34.17 5.12
CA ARG A 88 16.91 -35.09 5.22
C ARG A 88 16.87 -35.81 6.59
N PRO A 89 15.69 -36.26 7.02
CA PRO A 89 15.54 -37.65 7.45
C PRO A 89 14.91 -38.52 6.36
#